data_AF-X1UCD5-F1
#
_entry.id   AF-X1UCD5-F1
#
_cell.length_a   1.000
_cell.length_b   1.000
_cell.length_c   1.000
_cell.angle_alpha   90.00
_cell.angle_beta   90.00
_cell.angle_gamma   90.00
#
_symmetry.space_group_name_H-M   'P 1'
#
loop_
_entity.id
_entity.type
_entity.pdbx_description
1 polymer ?
#
loop_
_entity_poly.entity_id
_entity_poly.type
_entity_poly.pdbx_seq_one_letter_code
_entity_poly.pdbx_strand_id
1 'polypeptide(L)' 'MITRRQESKLILEDGSIFHGFSFGSKKVVNGEVVFNTGMVGYPEALTDPSYHGQILVLTYPLIGNYGVPGYEKQ' A
#
# COMPACT_ATOMS: atom_id res chain seq x y z
N MET A 1 -9.47 -18.71 16.08
CA MET A 1 -9.41 -19.00 14.63
C MET A 1 -8.15 -18.36 14.09
N ILE A 2 -7.21 -19.14 13.53
CA ILE A 2 -5.97 -18.59 12.95
C ILE A 2 -6.28 -18.26 11.49
N THR A 3 -6.50 -16.98 11.18
CA THR A 3 -6.68 -16.54 9.78
C THR A 3 -5.36 -16.78 9.05
N ARG A 4 -5.37 -17.67 8.06
CA ARG A 4 -4.19 -18.01 7.25
C ARG A 4 -3.77 -16.75 6.49
N ARG A 5 -2.54 -16.28 6.69
CA ARG A 5 -2.01 -15.11 5.96
C ARG A 5 -1.85 -15.49 4.49
N GLN A 6 -2.29 -14.62 3.59
CA GLN A 6 -2.11 -14.79 2.15
C GLN A 6 -0.74 -14.27 1.75
N GLU A 7 0.12 -15.14 1.21
CA GLU A 7 1.44 -14.74 0.72
C GLU A 7 1.33 -13.92 -0.57
N SER A 8 2.21 -12.92 -0.72
CA SER A 8 2.33 -12.07 -1.90
C SER A 8 3.78 -11.67 -2.14
N LYS A 9 4.09 -11.20 -3.35
CA LYS A 9 5.43 -10.73 -3.72
C LYS A 9 5.33 -9.43 -4.52
N LEU A 10 6.26 -8.51 -4.30
CA LEU A 10 6.54 -7.38 -5.17
C LEU A 10 7.79 -7.74 -5.99
N ILE A 11 7.65 -7.72 -7.32
CA ILE A 11 8.71 -8.07 -8.26
C ILE A 11 9.05 -6.81 -9.05
N LEU A 12 10.32 -6.43 -9.05
CA LEU A 12 10.83 -5.26 -9.77
C LEU A 12 11.45 -5.68 -11.10
N GLU A 13 11.58 -4.71 -12.02
CA GLU A 13 12.15 -4.94 -13.36
C GLU A 13 13.61 -5.39 -13.33
N ASP A 14 14.36 -5.00 -12.30
CA ASP A 14 15.77 -5.36 -12.09
C ASP A 14 15.95 -6.81 -11.59
N GLY A 15 14.85 -7.53 -11.36
CA GLY A 15 14.84 -8.89 -10.81
C GLY A 15 14.78 -8.95 -9.28
N SER A 16 14.74 -7.82 -8.58
CA SER A 16 14.55 -7.77 -7.13
C SER A 16 13.16 -8.30 -6.75
N ILE A 17 13.09 -9.14 -5.70
CA ILE A 17 11.85 -9.74 -5.21
C ILE A 17 11.69 -9.49 -3.72
N PHE A 18 10.59 -8.85 -3.34
CA PHE A 18 10.22 -8.61 -1.95
C PHE A 18 9.03 -9.47 -1.57
N HIS A 19 9.20 -10.32 -0.55
CA HIS A 19 8.14 -11.20 -0.05
C HIS A 19 7.34 -10.50 1.05
N GLY A 20 6.03 -10.70 1.05
CA GLY A 20 5.14 -10.12 2.05
C GLY A 20 3.82 -10.86 2.20
N PHE A 21 2.91 -10.24 2.93
CA PHE A 21 1.56 -10.75 3.15
C PHE A 21 0.53 -9.76 2.60
N SER A 22 -0.46 -10.28 1.87
CA SER A 22 -1.57 -9.47 1.37
C SER A 22 -2.55 -9.16 2.49
N PHE A 23 -2.94 -7.89 2.58
CA PHE A 23 -3.99 -7.38 3.47
C PHE A 23 -5.14 -6.69 2.73
N GLY A 24 -4.98 -6.44 1.42
CA GLY A 24 -5.93 -5.70 0.60
C GLY A 24 -6.62 -6.58 -0.45
N SER A 25 -6.80 -6.04 -1.65
CA SER A 25 -7.40 -6.75 -2.78
C SER A 25 -6.58 -7.97 -3.21
N LYS A 26 -7.27 -9.04 -3.67
CA LYS A 26 -6.65 -10.27 -4.19
C LYS A 26 -6.22 -10.19 -5.66
N LYS A 27 -6.28 -9.00 -6.26
CA LYS A 27 -5.93 -8.79 -7.66
C LYS A 27 -4.43 -8.50 -7.81
N VAL A 28 -3.85 -9.02 -8.88
CA VAL A 28 -2.50 -8.64 -9.31
C VAL A 28 -2.60 -7.33 -10.08
N VAL A 29 -1.66 -6.42 -9.82
CA VAL A 29 -1.54 -5.13 -10.49
C VAL A 29 -0.08 -4.86 -10.84
N ASN A 30 0.15 -4.07 -11.87
CA ASN A 30 1.46 -3.59 -12.29
C ASN A 30 1.43 -2.06 -12.25
N GLY A 31 2.58 -1.43 -11.99
CA GLY A 31 2.70 0.02 -11.93
C GLY A 31 4.14 0.45 -11.60
N GLU A 32 4.39 1.75 -11.70
CA GLU A 32 5.67 2.34 -11.28
C GLU A 32 5.76 2.28 -9.75
N VAL A 33 6.87 1.77 -9.22
CA VAL A 33 7.10 1.74 -7.77
C VAL A 33 7.72 3.07 -7.34
N VAL A 34 7.03 3.78 -6.46
CA VAL A 34 7.47 5.06 -5.91
C VAL A 34 7.50 5.00 -4.38
N PHE A 35 8.25 5.88 -3.74
CA PHE A 35 8.27 5.97 -2.28
C PHE A 35 7.89 7.37 -1.78
N ASN A 36 7.22 7.43 -0.63
CA ASN A 36 6.87 8.68 0.05
C ASN A 36 7.43 8.65 1.49
N THR A 37 8.10 9.74 1.87
CA THR A 37 8.78 9.92 3.17
C THR A 37 7.88 10.48 4.27
N GLY A 38 6.61 10.74 3.97
CA GLY A 38 5.58 11.17 4.89
C GLY A 38 5.33 10.12 5.98
N MET A 39 5.38 10.57 7.23
CA MET A 39 5.15 9.71 8.41
C MET A 39 3.68 9.60 8.81
N VAL A 40 2.83 10.46 8.27
CA VAL A 40 1.40 10.60 8.60
C VAL A 40 0.61 10.85 7.31
N GLY A 41 -0.73 10.77 7.38
CA GLY A 41 -1.59 11.10 6.25
C GLY A 41 -1.64 10.04 5.15
N TYR A 42 -1.56 8.74 5.53
CA TYR A 42 -1.72 7.65 4.56
C TYR A 42 -3.10 7.62 3.88
N PRO A 43 -4.23 8.03 4.50
CA PRO A 43 -5.51 8.09 3.78
C PRO A 43 -5.47 9.10 2.63
N GLU A 44 -4.90 10.28 2.87
CA GLU A 44 -4.75 11.35 1.89
C GLU A 44 -3.75 10.94 0.81
N ALA A 45 -2.62 10.35 1.18
CA ALA A 45 -1.64 9.85 0.22
C ALA A 45 -2.21 8.76 -0.69
N LEU A 46 -3.03 7.83 -0.17
CA LEU A 46 -3.66 6.78 -0.97
C LEU A 46 -4.81 7.28 -1.87
N THR A 47 -5.29 8.50 -1.65
CA THR A 47 -6.38 9.12 -2.44
C THR A 47 -5.90 10.27 -3.33
N ASP A 48 -4.62 10.63 -3.28
CA ASP A 48 -4.03 11.65 -4.14
C ASP A 48 -3.98 11.16 -5.61
N PRO A 49 -4.61 11.89 -6.56
CA PRO A 49 -4.60 11.55 -7.98
C PRO A 49 -3.20 11.43 -8.60
N SER A 50 -2.20 12.07 -8.00
CA SER A 50 -0.81 12.04 -8.47
C SER A 50 -0.19 10.63 -8.45
N TYR A 51 -0.71 9.73 -7.62
CA TYR A 51 -0.26 8.33 -7.55
C TYR A 51 -1.02 7.39 -8.50
N HIS A 52 -1.81 7.91 -9.44
CA HIS A 52 -2.55 7.08 -10.38
C HIS A 52 -1.62 6.15 -11.18
N GLY A 53 -1.89 4.84 -11.13
CA GLY A 53 -1.09 3.83 -11.83
C GLY A 53 0.24 3.48 -11.15
N GLN A 54 0.48 3.98 -9.93
CA GLN A 54 1.70 3.73 -9.18
C GLN A 54 1.47 2.77 -8.01
N ILE A 55 2.56 2.11 -7.60
CA ILE A 55 2.64 1.29 -6.39
C ILE A 55 3.38 2.12 -5.34
N LEU A 56 2.61 2.65 -4.38
CA LEU A 56 3.14 3.54 -3.34
C LEU A 56 3.79 2.75 -2.18
N VAL A 57 5.07 3.01 -1.93
CA VAL A 57 5.83 2.49 -0.78
C VAL A 57 5.94 3.59 0.28
N LEU A 58 5.35 3.35 1.45
CA LEU A 58 5.46 4.25 2.59
C LEU A 58 6.72 3.91 3.38
N THR A 59 7.60 4.89 3.64
CA THR A 59 8.82 4.63 4.41
C THR A 59 8.54 4.48 5.91
N TYR A 60 7.40 4.97 6.40
CA TYR A 60 7.01 4.82 7.80
C TYR A 60 6.49 3.39 8.06
N PRO A 61 7.04 2.65 9.04
CA PRO A 61 6.80 1.22 9.17
C PRO A 61 5.42 0.86 9.75
N LEU A 62 4.75 1.80 10.43
CA LEU A 62 3.48 1.55 11.12
C LEU A 62 2.32 2.25 10.40
N ILE A 63 1.74 1.57 9.43
CA ILE A 63 0.62 2.07 8.63
C ILE A 63 -0.70 1.45 9.10
N GLY A 64 -1.76 2.25 9.14
CA GLY A 64 -3.09 1.80 9.54
C GLY A 64 -3.44 2.03 11.02
N ASN A 65 -2.60 2.73 11.78
CA ASN A 65 -2.79 2.97 13.23
C ASN A 65 -4.15 3.58 13.60
N TYR A 66 -4.75 4.38 12.71
CA TYR A 66 -6.01 5.09 12.96
C TYR A 66 -7.15 4.67 12.01
N GLY A 67 -6.98 3.58 11.25
CA GLY A 67 -7.97 3.15 10.26
C GLY A 67 -8.14 4.13 9.10
N VAL A 68 -9.34 4.24 8.54
CA VAL A 68 -9.67 5.17 7.44
C VAL A 68 -10.83 6.05 7.92
N PRO A 69 -10.79 7.38 7.69
CA PRO A 69 -11.91 8.25 8.06
C PRO A 69 -13.21 7.82 7.36
N GLY A 70 -14.34 8.04 8.03
CA GLY A 70 -15.65 7.82 7.44
C GLY A 70 -15.96 8.83 6.33
N TYR A 71 -17.03 8.57 5.58
CA TYR A 71 -17.59 9.53 4.62
C TYR A 71 -18.37 10.62 5.36
N GLU A 72 -17.69 11.45 6.16
CA GLU A 72 -18.30 12.69 6.62
C GLU A 72 -18.25 13.70 5.45
N LYS A 73 -19.42 13.98 4.88
CA LYS A 73 -19.59 15.14 4.02
C LYS A 73 -19.41 16.38 4.90
N GLN A 74 -18.37 17.16 4.65
CA GLN A 74 -18.41 18.58 4.99
C GLN A 74 -19.46 19.27 4.13
#